data_AF-A0A948SF77-F1
#
_entry.id   AF-A0A948SF77-F1
#
_cell.length_a   1.000
_cell.length_b   1.000
_cell.length_c   1.000
_cell.angle_alpha   90.00
_cell.angle_beta   90.00
_cell.angle_gamma   90.00
#
_symmetry.space_group_name_H-M   'P 1'
#
loop_
_entity.id
_entity.type
_entity.pdbx_description
1 polymer ?
#
loop_
_entity_poly.entity_id
_entity_poly.type
_entity_poly.pdbx_seq_one_letter_code
_entity_poly.pdbx_strand_id
1 'polypeptide(L)'
;MGSFFIDTQSGQVATGTGLVEAGLCDAGGEPDRPWHRISAPDDASTMWYAVLRRPERGIYLGTLVFRHGDHHASLLEKGWEEIPVGEILGGAGDQPM
;
A
#
# COMPACT_ATOMS: atom_id res chain seq x y z
N MET A 1 3.88 -9.51 -9.89
CA MET A 1 3.88 -9.65 -8.43
C MET A 1 3.70 -8.28 -7.81
N GLY A 2 2.46 -7.90 -7.50
CA GLY A 2 2.16 -6.61 -6.87
C GLY A 2 2.59 -6.63 -5.40
N SER A 3 3.65 -5.91 -5.06
CA SER A 3 4.04 -5.70 -3.65
C SER A 3 3.78 -4.25 -3.28
N PHE A 4 3.11 -4.05 -2.15
CA PHE A 4 2.87 -2.73 -1.57
C PHE A 4 3.72 -2.57 -0.31
N PHE A 5 4.15 -1.34 -0.05
CA PHE A 5 4.97 -0.99 1.08
C PHE A 5 4.40 0.25 1.76
N ILE A 6 4.55 0.33 3.08
CA ILE A 6 4.18 1.49 3.87
C ILE A 6 5.41 2.02 4.62
N ASP A 7 5.62 3.33 4.54
CA ASP A 7 6.52 4.05 5.42
C ASP A 7 5.84 4.18 6.79
N THR A 8 6.38 3.49 7.79
CA THR A 8 5.79 3.45 9.12
C THR A 8 5.91 4.75 9.90
N GLN A 9 6.73 5.72 9.45
CA GLN A 9 6.90 7.02 10.11
C GLN A 9 5.98 8.09 9.51
N SER A 10 5.87 8.15 8.18
CA SER A 10 5.08 9.14 7.46
C SER A 10 3.68 8.66 7.06
N GLY A 11 3.47 7.35 7.00
CA GLY A 11 2.24 6.75 6.49
C GLY A 11 2.11 6.80 4.96
N GLN A 12 3.20 7.12 4.26
CA GLN A 12 3.25 7.07 2.80
C GLN A 12 3.22 5.61 2.32
N VAL A 13 2.57 5.37 1.17
CA VAL A 13 2.50 4.04 0.56
C VAL A 13 3.07 4.06 -0.85
N ALA A 14 3.75 2.97 -1.21
CA ALA A 14 4.38 2.79 -2.50
C ALA A 14 4.16 1.38 -3.05
N THR A 15 4.13 1.24 -4.37
CA THR A 15 4.32 -0.06 -5.02
C THR A 15 5.81 -0.43 -5.05
N GLY A 16 6.13 -1.72 -5.21
CA GLY A 16 7.52 -2.16 -5.38
C GLY A 16 8.21 -1.46 -6.55
N THR A 17 7.52 -1.29 -7.69
CA THR A 17 8.02 -0.52 -8.83
C THR A 17 8.24 0.94 -8.46
N GLY A 18 7.29 1.58 -7.75
CA GLY A 18 7.42 2.97 -7.31
C GLY A 18 8.60 3.23 -6.39
N LEU A 19 8.93 2.29 -5.50
CA LEU A 19 10.15 2.39 -4.67
C LEU A 19 11.43 2.33 -5.50
N VAL A 20 11.47 1.45 -6.50
CA VAL A 20 12.62 1.32 -7.41
C VAL A 20 12.77 2.58 -8.27
N GLU A 21 11.67 3.09 -8.81
CA GLU A 21 11.67 4.33 -9.61
C GLU A 21 12.10 5.55 -8.79
N ALA A 22 11.76 5.58 -7.50
CA ALA A 22 12.20 6.63 -6.57
C ALA A 22 13.64 6.44 -6.07
N GLY A 23 14.33 5.37 -6.46
CA GLY A 23 15.68 5.05 -5.99
C GLY A 23 15.76 4.71 -4.50
N LEU A 24 14.64 4.30 -3.90
CA LEU A 24 14.54 3.90 -2.50
C LEU A 24 14.86 2.41 -2.27
N CYS A 25 14.90 1.63 -3.35
CA CYS A 25 15.21 0.20 -3.32
C CYS A 25 15.75 -0.27 -4.67
N ASP A 26 16.61 -1.29 -4.67
CA ASP A 26 16.99 -2.01 -5.88
C ASP A 26 15.84 -2.90 -6.40
N ALA A 27 15.86 -3.19 -7.70
CA ALA A 27 14.86 -4.04 -8.33
C ALA A 27 14.87 -5.46 -7.71
N GLY A 28 13.81 -5.82 -6.98
CA GLY A 28 13.70 -7.09 -6.28
C GLY A 28 14.38 -7.12 -4.90
N GLY A 29 14.93 -6.00 -4.44
CA GLY A 29 15.42 -5.82 -3.07
C GLY A 29 14.27 -5.60 -2.07
N GLU A 30 14.59 -5.74 -0.79
CA GLU A 30 13.72 -5.30 0.30
C GLU A 30 14.13 -3.88 0.70
N PRO A 31 13.20 -2.92 0.78
CA PRO A 31 13.56 -1.54 1.09
C PRO A 31 14.05 -1.44 2.53
N ASP A 32 14.96 -0.49 2.77
CA ASP A 32 15.41 -0.16 4.11
C ASP A 32 14.28 0.45 4.96
N ARG A 33 14.43 0.39 6.28
CA ARG A 33 13.52 1.07 7.21
C ARG A 33 13.48 2.58 6.87
N PRO A 34 12.32 3.24 6.99
CA PRO A 34 11.11 2.81 7.71
C PRO A 34 10.05 2.07 6.86
N TRP A 35 10.41 1.63 5.65
CA TRP A 35 9.50 0.94 4.75
C TRP A 35 9.26 -0.50 5.16
N HIS A 36 7.99 -0.87 5.26
CA HIS A 36 7.57 -2.22 5.59
C HIS A 36 6.62 -2.77 4.53
N ARG A 37 6.82 -4.03 4.15
CA ARG A 37 5.96 -4.70 3.18
C ARG A 37 4.57 -4.93 3.75
N ILE A 38 3.55 -4.52 2.99
CA ILE A 38 2.16 -4.89 3.25
C ILE A 38 1.94 -6.27 2.65
N SER A 39 1.46 -7.21 3.46
CA SER A 39 1.10 -8.54 2.96
C SER A 39 -0.05 -8.42 1.96
N ALA A 40 0.20 -8.82 0.72
CA ALA A 40 -0.76 -8.78 -0.37
C ALA A 40 -0.73 -10.11 -1.13
N PRO A 41 -1.86 -10.60 -1.65
CA PRO A 41 -1.86 -11.69 -2.61
C PRO A 41 -1.08 -11.28 -3.86
N ASP A 42 -0.48 -12.26 -4.54
CA ASP A 42 0.46 -11.99 -5.64
C ASP A 42 -0.16 -11.23 -6.84
N ASP A 43 -1.47 -11.39 -7.00
CA ASP A 43 -2.33 -10.79 -8.04
C ASP A 43 -3.10 -9.55 -7.51
N ALA A 44 -2.60 -8.91 -6.45
CA ALA A 44 -3.22 -7.71 -5.92
C ALA A 44 -3.11 -6.53 -6.90
N SER A 45 -4.25 -6.10 -7.46
CA SER A 45 -4.39 -4.85 -8.23
C SER A 45 -5.19 -3.81 -7.43
N THR A 46 -4.78 -2.54 -7.52
CA THR A 46 -5.50 -1.39 -6.93
C THR A 46 -6.89 -1.18 -7.54
N MET A 47 -7.21 -1.84 -8.65
CA MET A 47 -8.54 -1.87 -9.25
C MET A 47 -9.57 -2.53 -8.33
N TRP A 48 -9.18 -3.62 -7.67
CA TRP A 48 -10.07 -4.42 -6.82
C TRP A 48 -9.77 -4.26 -5.34
N TYR A 49 -8.52 -3.94 -5.02
CA TYR A 49 -8.04 -3.79 -3.66
C TYR A 49 -7.87 -2.30 -3.28
N ALA A 50 -8.31 -1.97 -2.08
CA ALA A 50 -7.99 -0.74 -1.37
C ALA A 50 -6.75 -0.98 -0.53
N VAL A 51 -5.80 -0.05 -0.60
CA VAL A 51 -4.77 0.07 0.43
C VAL A 51 -5.33 0.97 1.51
N LEU A 52 -5.32 0.49 2.75
CA LEU A 52 -5.69 1.28 3.90
C LEU A 52 -4.50 1.48 4.81
N ARG A 53 -4.45 2.64 5.46
CA ARG A 53 -3.53 2.92 6.55
C ARG A 53 -4.26 3.27 7.82
N ARG A 54 -3.61 3.05 8.95
CA ARG A 54 -4.07 3.53 10.25
C ARG A 54 -2.88 3.92 11.13
N PRO A 55 -2.89 5.11 11.76
CA PRO A 55 -1.91 5.45 12.77
C PRO A 55 -2.17 4.64 14.05
N GLU A 56 -1.15 3.98 14.58
CA GLU A 56 -1.18 3.18 15.79
C GLU A 56 0.08 3.47 16.62
N ARG A 57 -0.08 4.00 17.83
CA ARG A 57 1.01 4.25 18.81
C ARG A 57 2.28 4.91 18.24
N GLY A 58 2.12 5.87 17.31
CA GLY A 58 3.24 6.62 16.71
C GLY A 58 3.89 5.96 15.49
N ILE A 59 3.31 4.89 14.96
CA ILE A 59 3.65 4.32 13.65
C ILE A 59 2.41 4.20 12.76
N TYR A 60 2.61 4.04 11.46
CA TYR A 60 1.54 3.73 10.51
C TYR A 60 1.52 2.25 10.16
N LEU A 61 0.34 1.64 10.27
CA LEU A 61 0.08 0.28 9.80
C LEU A 61 -0.60 0.35 8.44
N GLY A 62 -0.22 -0.56 7.54
CA GLY A 62 -0.81 -0.70 6.21
C GLY A 62 -1.48 -2.05 6.05
N THR A 63 -2.61 -2.08 5.36
CA THR A 63 -3.30 -3.32 4.99
C THR A 63 -3.89 -3.21 3.60
N LEU A 64 -4.09 -4.36 2.95
CA LEU A 64 -4.76 -4.46 1.67
C LEU A 64 -6.09 -5.21 1.85
N VAL A 65 -7.19 -4.68 1.33
CA VAL A 65 -8.53 -5.31 1.40
C VAL A 65 -9.29 -5.13 0.09
N PHE A 66 -10.22 -6.02 -0.22
CA PHE A 66 -11.13 -5.81 -1.35
C PHE A 66 -12.06 -4.62 -1.13
N ARG A 67 -12.17 -3.71 -2.12
CA ARG A 67 -12.96 -2.45 -2.07
C ARG A 67 -14.47 -2.64 -1.86
N HIS A 68 -15.01 -3.80 -2.24
CA HIS A 68 -16.46 -4.05 -2.30
C HIS A 68 -16.93 -5.18 -1.39
N GLY A 69 -16.32 -5.34 -0.21
CA GLY A 69 -16.74 -6.31 0.79
C GLY A 69 -17.03 -5.68 2.14
N ASP A 70 -17.82 -6.36 2.98
CA ASP A 70 -18.13 -5.94 4.35
C ASP A 70 -16.88 -5.70 5.21
N HIS A 71 -15.77 -6.37 4.86
CA HIS A 71 -14.50 -6.18 5.55
C HIS A 71 -13.91 -4.77 5.36
N HIS A 72 -14.04 -4.18 4.17
CA HIS A 72 -13.59 -2.82 3.91
C HIS A 72 -14.35 -1.80 4.75
N ALA A 73 -15.69 -1.87 4.75
CA ALA A 73 -16.53 -1.03 5.58
C ALA A 73 -16.16 -1.14 7.07
N SER A 74 -15.98 -2.37 7.57
CA SER A 74 -15.58 -2.61 8.96
C SER A 74 -14.22 -2.00 9.32
N LEU A 75 -13.26 -1.95 8.38
CA LEU A 75 -11.96 -1.32 8.62
C LEU A 75 -12.10 0.20 8.67
N LEU A 76 -12.89 0.81 7.77
CA LEU A 76 -13.17 2.24 7.82
C LEU A 76 -13.81 2.64 9.15
N GLU A 77 -14.79 1.88 9.64
CA GLU A 77 -15.41 2.10 10.95
C GLU A 77 -14.42 1.98 12.13
N LYS A 78 -13.38 1.15 11.98
CA LYS A 78 -12.30 0.99 12.97
C LYS A 78 -11.23 2.08 12.89
N GLY A 79 -11.45 3.11 12.07
CA GLY A 79 -10.55 4.25 11.90
C GLY A 79 -9.39 3.97 10.97
N TRP A 80 -9.53 3.01 10.05
CA TRP A 80 -8.63 2.90 8.91
C TRP A 80 -9.02 3.92 7.83
N GLU A 81 -8.02 4.48 7.18
CA GLU A 81 -8.17 5.44 6.09
C GLU A 81 -7.78 4.77 4.78
N GLU A 82 -8.65 4.84 3.78
CA GLU A 82 -8.30 4.41 2.44
C GLU A 82 -7.36 5.43 1.79
N ILE A 83 -6.26 4.92 1.23
CA ILE A 83 -5.31 5.73 0.45
C ILE A 83 -5.77 5.71 -1.01
N PRO A 84 -6.04 6.88 -1.61
CA PRO A 84 -6.39 6.93 -3.02
C PRO A 84 -5.19 6.55 -3.87
N VAL A 85 -5.45 5.92 -5.01
CA VAL A 85 -4.41 5.38 -5.90
C VAL A 85 -3.41 6.45 -6.36
N GLY A 86 -3.85 7.70 -6.53
CA GLY A 86 -2.99 8.82 -6.88
C GLY A 86 -2.00 9.25 -5.79
N GLU A 87 -2.24 8.89 -4.52
CA GLU A 87 -1.30 9.12 -3.41
C GLU A 87 -0.30 7.97 -3.23
N ILE A 88 -0.51 6.84 -3.91
CA ILE A 88 0.42 5.72 -3.90
C ILE A 88 1.56 6.03 -4.86
N LEU A 89 2.79 6.04 -4.35
CA LEU A 89 3.98 6.19 -5.18
C LEU A 89 4.09 5.01 -6.15
N GLY A 90 4.16 5.30 -7.46
CA GLY A 90 4.08 4.30 -8.51
C GLY A 90 2.68 3.71 -8.73
N GLY A 91 1.63 4.33 -8.17
CA GLY A 91 0.23 3.91 -8.29
C GLY A 91 -0.47 4.38 -9.57
N ALA A 92 0.19 5.15 -10.43
CA ALA A 92 -0.45 5.76 -11.60
C ALA A 92 -0.64 4.81 -12.83
N GLY A 93 -0.51 3.48 -12.68
CA GLY A 93 -0.26 2.64 -13.85
C GLY A 93 -0.76 1.19 -13.87
N ASP A 94 -1.81 0.81 -13.13
CA ASP A 94 -2.57 -0.41 -13.48
C ASP A 94 -3.63 -0.06 -14.54
N GLN A 95 -3.18 0.43 -15.69
CA GLN A 95 -4.03 0.61 -16.87
C GLN A 95 -3.90 -0.67 -17.71
N PRO A 96 -4.98 -1.46 -17.91
CA PRO A 96 -4.90 -2.57 -18.83
C PRO A 96 -4.62 -2.03 -20.25
N MET A 97 -3.54 -2.50 -20.86
CA MET A 97 -3.35 -2.44 -22.32
C MET A 97 -4.22 -3.49 -23.00
#